data_AF-A0A4V1S7W7-F1
#
_entry.id   AF-A0A4V1S7W7-F1
#
_cell.length_a   1.000
_cell.length_b   1.000
_cell.length_c   1.000
_cell.angle_alpha   90.00
_cell.angle_beta   90.00
_cell.angle_gamma   90.00
#
_symmetry.space_group_name_H-M   'P 1'
#
loop_
_entity.id
_entity.type
_entity.pdbx_description
1 polymer ?
#
loop_
_entity_poly.entity_id
_entity_poly.type
_entity_poly.pdbx_seq_one_letter_code
_entity_poly.pdbx_strand_id
1 'polypeptide(L)'
;MTATLASCSAADPLPPQGSAAAPVKTKPNTGYRTPPVQGPVPRNPDGNHSSNFSKDGGITYSRVLVSGNYVAMTFDDGPHPQNTPRLLDMLRARNIKATFYVIGRSVDLYPNIVRRT
;
A
#
# COMPACT_ATOMS: atom_id res chain seq x y z
N MET A 1 -42.14 -18.03 21.59
CA MET A 1 -41.02 -17.24 22.14
C MET A 1 -40.71 -16.12 21.17
N THR A 2 -41.32 -14.97 21.41
CA THR A 2 -41.13 -13.72 20.65
C THR A 2 -40.00 -12.93 21.28
N ALA A 3 -38.90 -12.72 20.54
CA ALA A 3 -37.87 -11.76 20.93
C ALA A 3 -38.07 -10.50 20.09
N THR A 4 -38.48 -9.43 20.77
CA THR A 4 -38.65 -8.09 20.22
C THR A 4 -37.29 -7.37 20.14
N LEU A 5 -37.18 -6.50 19.15
CA LEU A 5 -36.04 -5.75 18.61
C LEU A 5 -35.22 -4.94 19.64
N ALA A 6 -33.93 -4.76 19.32
CA ALA A 6 -33.20 -3.53 19.63
C ALA A 6 -32.54 -3.00 18.35
N SER A 7 -33.05 -1.87 17.84
CA SER A 7 -32.41 -1.12 16.76
C SER A 7 -31.34 -0.21 17.35
N CYS A 8 -30.09 -0.34 16.93
CA CYS A 8 -29.07 0.65 17.28
C CYS A 8 -29.20 1.85 16.33
N SER A 9 -29.72 2.96 16.86
CA SER A 9 -29.73 4.29 16.24
C SER A 9 -28.78 5.21 17.02
N ALA A 10 -28.20 6.16 16.30
CA ALA A 10 -27.28 7.22 16.70
C ALA A 10 -25.83 6.78 16.99
N ALA A 11 -24.91 7.37 16.23
CA ALA A 11 -23.47 7.26 16.41
C ALA A 11 -23.05 7.82 17.77
N ASP A 12 -22.30 7.03 18.53
CA ASP A 12 -21.58 7.54 19.69
C ASP A 12 -20.59 8.63 19.25
N PRO A 13 -20.48 9.75 19.98
CA PRO A 13 -19.46 10.75 19.71
C PRO A 13 -18.07 10.10 19.83
N LEU A 14 -17.21 10.31 18.84
CA LEU A 14 -15.81 9.93 18.93
C LEU A 14 -15.20 10.56 20.20
N PRO A 15 -14.39 9.82 20.97
CA PRO A 15 -13.73 10.37 22.14
C PRO A 15 -12.89 11.59 21.74
N PRO A 16 -12.72 12.59 22.64
CA PRO A 16 -11.91 13.76 22.37
C PRO A 16 -10.49 13.30 22.00
N GLN A 17 -10.04 13.73 20.82
CA GLN A 17 -8.70 13.46 20.33
C GLN A 17 -7.70 14.09 21.30
N GLY A 18 -7.10 13.25 22.15
CA GLY A 18 -5.99 13.66 23.01
C GLY A 18 -4.86 14.22 22.15
N SER A 19 -4.25 15.30 22.62
CA SER A 19 -3.12 15.97 21.96
C SER A 19 -2.10 14.93 21.47
N ALA A 20 -1.96 14.80 20.15
CA ALA A 20 -1.02 13.88 19.54
C ALA A 20 0.39 14.23 20.04
N ALA A 21 1.06 13.27 20.68
CA ALA A 21 2.45 13.42 21.09
C ALA A 21 3.30 13.85 19.88
N ALA A 22 4.22 14.79 20.12
CA ALA A 22 5.11 15.31 19.08
C ALA A 22 5.83 14.15 18.36
N PRO A 23 6.02 14.24 17.03
CA PRO A 23 6.66 13.16 16.28
C PRO A 23 8.07 12.90 16.80
N VAL A 24 8.31 11.67 17.26
CA VAL A 24 9.64 11.19 17.60
C VAL A 24 10.44 11.10 16.29
N LYS A 25 11.42 11.98 16.13
CA LYS A 25 12.36 11.93 15.00
C LYS A 25 13.17 10.64 15.10
N THR A 26 13.00 9.76 14.12
CA THR A 26 13.87 8.57 14.01
C THR A 26 15.27 9.00 13.58
N LYS A 27 16.30 8.31 14.10
CA LYS A 27 17.69 8.55 13.68
C LYS A 27 17.84 8.12 12.20
N PRO A 28 18.55 8.90 11.36
CA PRO A 28 18.75 8.52 9.97
C PRO A 28 19.56 7.22 9.89
N ASN A 29 19.05 6.22 9.17
CA ASN A 29 19.85 5.05 8.79
C ASN A 29 20.82 5.46 7.67
N THR A 30 22.03 5.87 8.04
CA THR A 30 23.09 6.30 7.11
C THR A 30 23.95 5.14 6.59
N GLY A 31 23.74 3.92 7.09
CA GLY A 31 24.58 2.76 6.77
C GLY A 31 24.14 1.98 5.54
N TYR A 32 22.90 2.15 5.07
CA TYR A 32 22.40 1.40 3.93
C TYR A 32 22.76 2.09 2.60
N ARG A 33 23.66 1.48 1.84
CA ARG A 33 23.98 1.87 0.46
C ARG A 33 23.47 0.79 -0.47
N THR A 34 22.59 1.14 -1.39
CA THR A 34 22.17 0.23 -2.45
C THR A 34 23.39 -0.20 -3.27
N PRO A 35 23.62 -1.51 -3.48
CA PRO A 35 24.64 -1.95 -4.41
C PRO A 35 24.38 -1.34 -5.79
N PRO A 36 25.42 -0.91 -6.53
CA PRO A 36 25.25 -0.55 -7.93
C PRO A 36 24.68 -1.75 -8.69
N VAL A 37 23.68 -1.52 -9.53
CA VAL A 37 23.12 -2.59 -10.38
C VAL A 37 24.23 -3.06 -11.32
N GLN A 38 24.72 -4.28 -11.10
CA GLN A 38 25.64 -4.95 -12.03
C GLN A 38 24.84 -5.75 -13.05
N GLY A 39 24.95 -5.36 -14.31
CA GLY A 39 24.35 -6.08 -15.43
C GLY A 39 23.05 -5.47 -15.96
N PRO A 40 22.42 -6.14 -16.94
CA PRO A 40 21.16 -5.68 -17.52
C PRO A 40 20.09 -5.63 -16.42
N VAL A 41 19.46 -4.47 -16.24
CA VAL A 41 18.27 -4.36 -15.38
C VAL A 41 17.24 -5.36 -15.92
N PRO A 42 16.75 -6.32 -15.09
CA PRO A 42 15.71 -7.24 -15.52
C PRO A 42 14.52 -6.44 -16.05
N ARG A 43 14.26 -6.55 -17.35
CA ARG A 43 13.03 -6.04 -17.96
C ARG A 43 12.01 -7.15 -17.92
N ASN A 44 10.78 -6.80 -17.60
CA ASN A 44 9.68 -7.74 -17.73
C ASN A 44 9.62 -8.17 -19.22
N PRO A 45 9.78 -9.46 -19.56
CA PRO A 45 9.92 -9.91 -20.95
C PRO A 45 8.75 -9.49 -21.85
N ASP A 46 7.57 -9.39 -21.25
CA ASP A 46 6.30 -9.08 -21.94
C ASP A 46 5.94 -7.58 -21.89
N GLY A 47 6.75 -6.76 -21.20
CA GLY A 47 6.49 -5.34 -20.99
C GLY A 47 7.35 -4.45 -21.87
N ASN A 48 6.99 -4.26 -23.13
CA ASN A 48 7.60 -3.22 -23.97
C ASN A 48 7.04 -1.82 -23.61
N HIS A 49 7.23 -1.41 -22.36
CA HIS A 49 6.91 -0.05 -21.92
C HIS A 49 8.19 0.79 -21.96
N SER A 50 8.17 1.90 -22.70
CA SER A 50 9.29 2.85 -22.68
C SER A 50 9.46 3.39 -21.27
N SER A 51 10.53 2.97 -20.58
CA SER A 51 10.92 3.55 -19.30
C SER A 51 11.57 4.91 -19.55
N ASN A 52 10.96 6.00 -19.09
CA ASN A 52 11.61 7.31 -19.01
C ASN A 52 12.65 7.38 -17.88
N PHE A 53 12.98 6.25 -17.25
CA PHE A 53 14.03 6.16 -16.25
C PHE A 53 15.39 6.31 -16.92
N SER A 54 16.09 7.40 -16.59
CA SER A 54 17.45 7.64 -17.05
C SER A 54 18.34 6.46 -16.69
N LYS A 55 19.09 5.93 -17.67
CA LYS A 55 20.05 4.83 -17.45
C LYS A 55 21.12 5.19 -16.40
N ASP A 56 21.37 6.48 -16.22
CA ASP A 56 22.36 7.04 -15.29
C ASP A 56 21.78 7.38 -13.91
N GLY A 57 20.46 7.28 -13.75
CA GLY A 57 19.77 7.46 -12.48
C GLY A 57 19.62 6.13 -11.77
N GLY A 58 20.02 6.05 -10.51
CA GLY A 58 19.73 4.87 -9.69
C GLY A 58 18.22 4.60 -9.70
N ILE A 59 17.80 3.47 -10.27
CA ILE A 59 16.40 3.02 -10.30
C ILE A 59 15.88 2.58 -8.92
N THR A 60 16.78 2.52 -7.93
CA THR A 60 16.48 2.10 -6.56
C THR A 60 16.70 3.26 -5.60
N TYR A 61 15.61 3.69 -4.96
CA TYR A 61 15.63 4.66 -3.88
C TYR A 61 15.54 3.92 -2.55
N SER A 62 16.63 3.96 -1.77
CA SER A 62 16.61 3.39 -0.41
C SER A 62 16.00 4.35 0.61
N ARG A 63 15.88 5.62 0.26
CA ARG A 63 15.31 6.68 1.10
C ARG A 63 14.81 7.82 0.23
N VAL A 64 13.72 8.45 0.67
CA VAL A 64 13.18 9.68 0.09
C VAL A 64 13.01 10.70 1.21
N LEU A 65 13.34 11.96 0.94
CA LEU A 65 13.03 13.06 1.85
C LEU A 65 11.54 13.40 1.72
N VAL A 66 10.84 13.41 2.84
CA VAL A 66 9.42 13.75 2.92
C VAL A 66 9.22 14.95 3.85
N SER A 67 8.22 15.78 3.57
CA SER A 67 7.96 17.03 4.30
C SER A 67 7.21 16.84 5.63
N GLY A 68 6.96 15.60 6.05
CA GLY A 68 6.14 15.29 7.23
C GLY A 68 6.13 13.81 7.57
N ASN A 69 5.17 13.39 8.39
CA ASN A 69 5.01 11.99 8.77
C ASN A 69 4.19 11.27 7.70
N TYR A 70 4.82 10.33 7.00
CA TYR A 70 4.18 9.51 5.99
C TYR A 70 4.40 8.03 6.29
N VAL A 71 3.38 7.23 5.99
CA VAL A 71 3.47 5.77 5.99
C VAL A 71 3.09 5.30 4.60
N ALA A 72 3.94 4.49 3.98
CA ALA A 72 3.63 3.79 2.74
C ALA A 72 3.16 2.38 3.10
N MET A 73 1.98 1.99 2.62
CA MET A 73 1.42 0.64 2.83
C MET A 73 1.60 -0.19 1.57
N THR A 74 2.15 -1.39 1.74
CA THR A 74 2.28 -2.40 0.71
C THR A 74 1.59 -3.69 1.15
N PHE A 75 0.98 -4.41 0.21
CA PHE A 75 0.34 -5.69 0.46
C PHE A 75 0.84 -6.73 -0.54
N ASP A 76 1.30 -7.86 -0.03
CA ASP A 76 1.90 -8.95 -0.82
C ASP A 76 0.88 -10.10 -1.00
N ASP A 77 1.18 -11.04 -1.89
CA ASP A 77 0.48 -12.32 -2.09
C ASP A 77 -1.00 -12.26 -2.57
N GLY A 78 -1.47 -11.10 -3.03
CA GLY A 78 -2.83 -10.93 -3.55
C GLY A 78 -3.01 -11.30 -5.04
N PRO A 79 -4.25 -11.18 -5.58
CA PRO A 79 -5.50 -10.96 -4.87
C PRO A 79 -6.05 -12.23 -4.19
N HIS A 80 -6.44 -12.11 -2.92
CA HIS A 80 -7.20 -13.13 -2.21
C HIS A 80 -8.71 -12.89 -2.44
N PRO A 81 -9.51 -13.92 -2.78
CA PRO A 81 -10.90 -13.75 -3.22
C PRO A 81 -11.82 -13.06 -2.21
N GLN A 82 -11.61 -13.30 -0.90
CA GLN A 82 -12.45 -12.74 0.17
C GLN A 82 -11.84 -11.50 0.85
N ASN A 83 -10.55 -11.54 1.20
CA ASN A 83 -9.90 -10.49 1.98
C ASN A 83 -9.53 -9.25 1.16
N THR A 84 -9.02 -9.40 -0.07
CA THR A 84 -8.63 -8.25 -0.90
C THR A 84 -9.81 -7.31 -1.18
N PRO A 85 -11.02 -7.79 -1.55
CA PRO A 85 -12.21 -6.95 -1.64
C PRO A 85 -12.50 -6.11 -0.40
N ARG A 86 -12.47 -6.72 0.79
CA ARG A 86 -12.74 -6.04 2.06
C ARG A 86 -11.70 -4.97 2.36
N LEU A 87 -10.42 -5.28 2.11
CA LEU A 87 -9.33 -4.33 2.23
C LEU A 87 -9.52 -3.13 1.29
N LEU A 88 -9.85 -3.37 0.02
CA LEU A 88 -10.09 -2.31 -0.96
C LEU A 88 -11.26 -1.40 -0.56
N ASP A 89 -12.30 -1.95 0.04
CA ASP A 89 -13.44 -1.16 0.52
C ASP A 89 -13.06 -0.30 1.73
N MET A 90 -12.24 -0.82 2.65
CA MET A 90 -11.72 -0.05 3.79
C MET A 90 -10.78 1.09 3.35
N LEU A 91 -9.91 0.83 2.38
CA LEU A 91 -9.00 1.82 1.80
C LEU A 91 -9.78 2.93 1.07
N ARG A 92 -10.75 2.54 0.22
CA ARG A 92 -11.60 3.49 -0.52
C ARG A 92 -12.41 4.37 0.43
N ALA A 93 -13.05 3.79 1.45
CA ALA A 93 -13.85 4.55 2.42
C ALA A 93 -13.04 5.61 3.17
N ARG A 94 -11.72 5.42 3.31
CA ARG A 94 -10.81 6.35 3.99
C ARG A 94 -9.98 7.19 3.03
N ASN A 95 -10.19 7.06 1.72
CA ASN A 95 -9.41 7.70 0.67
C ASN A 95 -7.88 7.46 0.83
N ILE A 96 -7.51 6.23 1.20
CA ILE A 96 -6.12 5.81 1.38
C ILE A 96 -5.63 5.09 0.12
N LYS A 97 -4.43 5.44 -0.32
CA LYS A 97 -3.71 4.74 -1.40
C LYS A 97 -2.72 3.73 -0.83
N ALA A 98 -2.56 2.60 -1.50
CA ALA A 98 -1.60 1.56 -1.17
C ALA A 98 -1.05 0.89 -2.43
N THR A 99 0.08 0.20 -2.31
CA THR A 99 0.68 -0.58 -3.41
C THR A 99 0.44 -2.07 -3.17
N PHE A 100 0.12 -2.81 -4.23
CA PHE A 100 -0.11 -4.26 -4.17
C PHE A 100 0.94 -4.99 -4.99
N TYR A 101 1.66 -5.92 -4.36
CA TYR A 101 2.55 -6.88 -5.03
C TYR A 101 1.79 -8.20 -5.18
N VAL A 102 1.28 -8.44 -6.39
CA VAL A 102 0.35 -9.54 -6.68
C VAL A 102 1.07 -10.76 -7.27
N ILE A 103 0.49 -11.94 -7.03
CA ILE A 103 0.92 -13.20 -7.64
C ILE A 103 0.20 -13.37 -8.97
N GLY A 104 0.95 -13.59 -10.05
CA GLY A 104 0.39 -13.72 -11.41
C GLY A 104 -0.75 -14.74 -11.52
N ARG A 105 -0.59 -15.94 -10.94
CA ARG A 105 -1.65 -16.95 -10.90
C ARG A 105 -2.94 -16.44 -10.24
N SER A 106 -2.82 -15.65 -9.18
CA SER A 106 -3.99 -15.07 -8.49
C SER A 106 -4.65 -13.98 -9.32
N VAL A 107 -3.88 -13.23 -10.12
CA VAL A 107 -4.42 -12.25 -11.09
C VAL A 107 -5.28 -12.96 -12.13
N ASP A 108 -4.80 -14.07 -12.69
CA ASP A 108 -5.54 -14.84 -13.69
C ASP A 108 -6.85 -15.40 -13.15
N LEU A 109 -6.85 -15.85 -11.89
CA LEU A 109 -8.04 -16.38 -11.21
C LEU A 109 -9.05 -15.30 -10.83
N TYR A 110 -8.59 -14.10 -10.48
CA TYR A 110 -9.44 -13.03 -9.94
C TYR A 110 -9.25 -11.66 -10.64
N PRO A 111 -9.39 -11.58 -11.97
CA PRO A 111 -9.11 -10.35 -12.72
C PRO A 111 -10.09 -9.21 -12.37
N ASN A 112 -11.29 -9.54 -11.90
CA ASN A 112 -12.27 -8.57 -11.40
C ASN A 112 -11.83 -7.89 -10.10
N ILE A 113 -11.06 -8.57 -9.25
CA ILE A 113 -10.52 -7.98 -8.02
C ILE A 113 -9.35 -7.05 -8.34
N VAL A 114 -8.48 -7.45 -9.26
CA VAL A 114 -7.35 -6.61 -9.73
C VAL A 114 -7.84 -5.32 -10.36
N ARG A 115 -8.94 -5.34 -11.14
CA ARG A 115 -9.53 -4.11 -11.70
C ARG A 115 -10.06 -3.11 -10.66
N ARG A 116 -10.13 -3.48 -9.37
CA ARG A 116 -10.55 -2.59 -8.28
C ARG A 116 -9.38 -1.94 -7.54
N THR A 117 -8.14 -2.37 -7.79
CA THR A 117 -6.92 -1.74 -7.24
C THR A 117 -6.56 -0.51 -8.06
#